data_AF-A0A0Q9QYP2-F1
#
_entry.id   AF-A0A0Q9QYP2-F1
#
_cell.length_a   1.000
_cell.length_b   1.000
_cell.length_c   1.000
_cell.angle_alpha   90.00
_cell.angle_beta   90.00
_cell.angle_gamma   90.00
#
_symmetry.space_group_name_H-M   'P 1'
#
loop_
_entity.id
_entity.type
_entity.pdbx_description
1 polymer ?
#
loop_
_entity_poly.entity_id
_entity_poly.type
_entity_poly.pdbx_seq_one_letter_code
_entity_poly.pdbx_strand_id
1 'polypeptide(L)'
;MSVFGKTVPALVVNAKKKSIWEQYWEHKYLFIMLLPVLLYYAIFHYGPMYGVLIAFQDYKLLLGVSGSPWVGLRQKLLGADKQEGLLYATVNGKSSILSYSLSEMNHWRYVSVMPVDAFFGKTIEIRNWLIAIAGMLLFVNLLVAYWMTRRANKPIGTEIDELKLNLERNKPIIRHNYILRLLTGKVQLNDQSLPNERVTGVQIDLPYYCCFVVHLLPQDNIPYELVMMQVYNLVQALENDTINCRLFAVQDEDEHISGIVNFDETTSLDAILARMTTIMDTQLNPSYTLSVGETYAINESDISDGYREAKEALPYAFLYPDTIMKYGELSIPHRKESGPILKCLQQMEDELRDGFAEQTLKTIQGLVDDLRNGQYTVAFCKSALTDVITVLRKRIHAHGQTSEEMLGFDIQEAFKKLRSIALFPNWVGPIVQIVAENGQVGKFKLDIKLQDKINQFIEVNLNNQLSLDLVAEHLNISSNYVSKLFKTVNGKTFTEYVTELRLKRALVMLMEERLSVQDIFSAG
;
A
#
# COMPACT_ATOMS: atom_id res chain seq x y z
N MET A 1 13.35 -19.46 3.30
CA MET A 1 12.12 -19.86 3.99
C MET A 1 11.07 -18.81 3.64
N SER A 2 10.21 -19.13 2.68
CA SER A 2 9.34 -18.19 1.95
C SER A 2 8.07 -17.86 2.73
N VAL A 3 7.84 -16.59 3.08
CA VAL A 3 6.56 -16.16 3.68
C VAL A 3 5.85 -15.05 2.88
N PHE A 4 6.46 -14.45 1.85
CA PHE A 4 5.80 -13.45 0.99
C PHE A 4 5.42 -13.96 -0.41
N GLY A 5 4.90 -15.19 -0.47
CA GLY A 5 4.34 -15.80 -1.68
C GLY A 5 2.81 -15.82 -1.72
N LYS A 6 2.13 -14.93 -0.97
CA LYS A 6 0.67 -14.81 -1.06
C LYS A 6 0.32 -13.71 -2.04
N THR A 7 0.07 -14.14 -3.27
CA THR A 7 -0.78 -13.44 -4.24
C THR A 7 -1.92 -12.75 -3.50
N VAL A 8 -2.04 -11.43 -3.69
CA VAL A 8 -3.23 -10.66 -3.31
C VAL A 8 -4.45 -11.50 -3.71
N PRO A 9 -5.37 -11.84 -2.78
CA PRO A 9 -6.55 -12.56 -3.17
C PRO A 9 -7.27 -11.67 -4.18
N ALA A 10 -7.33 -12.12 -5.43
CA ALA A 10 -8.30 -11.61 -6.37
C ALA A 10 -9.63 -11.64 -5.61
N LEU A 11 -10.23 -10.47 -5.42
CA LEU A 11 -11.57 -10.32 -4.89
C LEU A 11 -12.50 -11.01 -5.90
N VAL A 12 -12.58 -12.34 -5.82
CA VAL A 12 -13.62 -13.13 -6.46
C VAL A 12 -14.86 -12.82 -5.66
N VAL A 13 -15.50 -11.72 -6.04
CA VAL A 13 -16.87 -11.42 -5.66
C VAL A 13 -17.68 -12.58 -6.22
N ASN A 14 -17.96 -13.56 -5.37
CA ASN A 14 -18.91 -14.62 -5.65
C ASN A 14 -20.30 -13.98 -5.71
N ALA A 15 -20.60 -13.35 -6.84
CA ALA A 15 -21.93 -12.87 -7.16
C ALA A 15 -22.79 -14.11 -7.40
N LYS A 16 -23.50 -14.58 -6.36
CA LYS A 16 -24.62 -15.51 -6.55
C LYS A 16 -25.48 -14.95 -7.68
N LYS A 17 -25.67 -15.72 -8.76
CA LYS A 17 -26.59 -15.33 -9.85
C LYS A 17 -27.97 -15.12 -9.23
N LYS A 18 -28.37 -13.86 -9.06
CA LYS A 18 -29.69 -13.48 -8.56
C LYS A 18 -30.76 -14.10 -9.45
N SER A 19 -31.82 -14.62 -8.85
CA SER A 19 -32.97 -15.18 -9.57
C SER A 19 -33.56 -14.11 -10.51
N ILE A 20 -34.07 -14.51 -11.68
CA ILE A 20 -34.69 -13.60 -12.65
C ILE A 20 -35.79 -12.75 -11.97
N TRP A 21 -36.51 -13.34 -11.01
CA TRP A 21 -37.53 -12.65 -10.22
C TRP A 21 -36.97 -11.61 -9.24
N GLU A 22 -35.79 -11.86 -8.67
CA GLU A 22 -35.11 -10.88 -7.81
C GLU A 22 -34.61 -9.68 -8.64
N GLN A 23 -34.14 -9.92 -9.86
CA GLN A 23 -33.73 -8.86 -10.80
C GLN A 23 -34.93 -7.99 -11.22
N TYR A 24 -36.11 -8.59 -11.44
CA TYR A 24 -37.32 -7.83 -11.75
C TYR A 24 -37.78 -6.92 -10.59
N TRP A 25 -37.63 -7.37 -9.35
CA TRP A 25 -37.99 -6.58 -8.16
C TRP A 25 -37.02 -5.42 -7.88
N GLU A 26 -35.77 -5.50 -8.33
CA GLU A 26 -34.82 -4.38 -8.29
C GLU A 26 -35.27 -3.23 -9.23
N HIS A 27 -35.96 -3.55 -10.32
CA HIS A 27 -36.46 -2.57 -11.29
C HIS A 27 -37.95 -2.22 -11.13
N LYS A 28 -38.54 -2.44 -9.95
CA LYS A 28 -39.96 -2.16 -9.65
C LYS A 28 -40.43 -0.74 -10.04
N TYR A 29 -39.53 0.23 -10.02
CA TYR A 29 -39.83 1.62 -10.38
C TYR A 29 -40.11 1.81 -11.88
N LEU A 30 -39.45 1.05 -12.76
CA LEU A 30 -39.72 1.06 -14.21
C LEU A 30 -41.14 0.54 -14.50
N PHE A 31 -41.55 -0.53 -13.81
CA PHE A 31 -42.91 -1.07 -13.96
C PHE A 31 -43.98 -0.14 -13.40
N ILE A 32 -43.70 0.55 -12.28
CA ILE A 32 -44.60 1.59 -11.75
C ILE A 32 -44.71 2.77 -12.71
N MET A 33 -43.65 3.13 -13.44
CA MET A 33 -43.68 4.18 -14.47
C MET A 33 -44.44 3.77 -15.73
N LEU A 34 -44.45 2.48 -16.07
CA LEU A 34 -45.18 1.92 -17.22
C LEU A 34 -46.69 1.83 -16.96
N LEU A 35 -47.09 1.60 -15.70
CA LEU A 35 -48.46 1.31 -15.29
C LEU A 35 -49.49 2.38 -15.72
N PRO A 36 -49.23 3.70 -15.62
CA PRO A 36 -50.15 4.72 -16.09
C PRO A 36 -50.38 4.72 -17.60
N VAL A 37 -49.34 4.41 -18.38
CA VAL A 37 -49.43 4.30 -19.84
C VAL A 37 -50.30 3.10 -20.21
N LEU A 38 -50.09 1.96 -19.55
CA LEU A 38 -50.93 0.78 -19.73
C LEU A 38 -52.39 1.05 -19.36
N LEU A 39 -52.65 1.75 -18.26
CA LEU A 39 -54.00 2.13 -17.85
C LEU A 39 -54.67 3.08 -18.87
N TYR A 40 -53.92 4.05 -19.41
CA TYR A 40 -54.43 4.92 -20.46
C TYR A 40 -54.86 4.13 -21.70
N TYR A 41 -54.01 3.23 -22.21
CA TYR A 41 -54.37 2.40 -23.35
C TYR A 41 -55.55 1.47 -23.05
N ALA A 42 -55.56 0.83 -21.87
CA ALA A 42 -56.65 -0.06 -21.46
C ALA A 42 -58.00 0.67 -21.43
N ILE A 43 -58.07 1.87 -20.86
CA ILE A 43 -59.32 2.63 -20.71
C ILE A 43 -59.75 3.29 -22.02
N PHE A 44 -58.82 3.95 -22.73
CA PHE A 44 -59.18 4.82 -23.86
C PHE A 44 -59.06 4.15 -25.24
N HIS A 45 -58.27 3.08 -25.39
CA HIS A 45 -58.15 2.39 -26.67
C HIS A 45 -58.88 1.04 -26.65
N TYR A 46 -58.72 0.26 -25.58
CA TYR A 46 -59.39 -1.04 -25.47
C TYR A 46 -60.82 -0.94 -24.93
N GLY A 47 -61.12 0.02 -24.05
CA GLY A 47 -62.49 0.30 -23.59
C GLY A 47 -63.48 0.54 -24.75
N PRO A 48 -63.20 1.49 -25.68
CA PRO A 48 -64.09 1.74 -26.82
C PRO A 48 -64.23 0.57 -27.79
N MET A 49 -63.27 -0.37 -27.85
CA MET A 49 -63.43 -1.58 -28.65
C MET A 49 -64.59 -2.47 -28.17
N TYR A 50 -65.06 -2.31 -26.94
CA TYR A 50 -66.30 -2.93 -26.49
C TYR A 50 -67.51 -2.51 -27.36
N GLY A 51 -67.51 -1.28 -27.89
CA GLY A 51 -68.56 -0.77 -28.78
C GLY A 51 -68.64 -1.51 -30.12
N VAL A 52 -67.55 -2.17 -30.57
CA VAL A 52 -67.56 -2.99 -31.79
C VAL A 52 -68.54 -4.16 -31.66
N LEU A 53 -68.85 -4.61 -30.44
CA LEU A 53 -69.84 -5.65 -30.18
C LEU A 53 -71.25 -5.26 -30.66
N ILE A 54 -71.57 -3.97 -30.76
CA ILE A 54 -72.87 -3.48 -31.25
C ILE A 54 -73.11 -3.91 -32.70
N ALA A 55 -72.05 -4.03 -33.52
CA ALA A 55 -72.16 -4.52 -34.90
C ALA A 55 -72.56 -6.00 -35.00
N PHE A 56 -72.63 -6.72 -33.88
CA PHE A 56 -73.02 -8.14 -33.84
C PHE A 56 -74.32 -8.37 -33.05
N GLN A 57 -75.03 -7.30 -32.71
CA GLN A 57 -76.27 -7.31 -31.95
C GLN A 57 -77.39 -6.59 -32.71
N ASP A 58 -78.64 -7.03 -32.50
CA ASP A 58 -79.83 -6.35 -33.01
C ASP A 58 -80.17 -5.22 -32.05
N TYR A 59 -79.43 -4.11 -32.19
CA TYR A 59 -79.40 -3.04 -31.20
C TYR A 59 -80.74 -2.32 -31.11
N LYS A 60 -81.46 -2.53 -30.01
CA LYS A 60 -82.68 -1.79 -29.68
C LYS A 60 -82.33 -0.68 -28.68
N LEU A 61 -82.58 0.57 -29.09
CA LEU A 61 -82.24 1.78 -28.32
C LEU A 61 -82.72 1.75 -26.85
N LEU A 62 -83.87 1.12 -26.57
CA LEU A 62 -84.46 1.05 -25.23
C LEU A 62 -83.81 -0.01 -24.32
N LEU A 63 -83.14 -1.02 -24.88
CA LEU A 63 -82.58 -2.16 -24.14
C LEU A 63 -81.07 -2.02 -23.86
N GLY A 64 -80.39 -1.09 -24.54
CA GLY A 64 -78.95 -0.86 -24.39
C GLY A 64 -78.08 -1.99 -24.97
N VAL A 65 -76.75 -1.83 -24.84
CA VAL A 65 -75.74 -2.75 -25.43
C VAL A 65 -75.65 -4.08 -24.69
N SER A 66 -75.99 -4.14 -23.40
CA SER A 66 -75.96 -5.38 -22.61
C SER A 66 -77.26 -6.18 -22.65
N GLY A 67 -78.38 -5.56 -23.05
CA GLY A 67 -79.72 -6.18 -23.08
C GLY A 67 -80.22 -6.55 -24.48
N SER A 68 -79.50 -6.17 -25.55
CA SER A 68 -79.90 -6.46 -26.93
C SER A 68 -79.49 -7.89 -27.34
N PRO A 69 -80.38 -8.65 -28.02
CA PRO A 69 -80.09 -10.03 -28.39
C PRO A 69 -78.95 -10.10 -29.41
N TRP A 70 -78.03 -11.05 -29.18
CA TRP A 70 -76.86 -11.28 -30.00
C TRP A 70 -77.24 -12.02 -31.29
N VAL A 71 -76.90 -11.45 -32.45
CA VAL A 71 -77.26 -12.01 -33.78
C VAL A 71 -76.05 -12.59 -34.53
N GLY A 72 -74.83 -12.40 -34.00
CA GLY A 72 -73.60 -12.96 -34.56
C GLY A 72 -73.25 -12.43 -35.95
N LEU A 73 -72.45 -13.19 -36.71
CA LEU A 73 -71.99 -12.83 -38.08
C LEU A 73 -73.09 -12.91 -39.17
N ARG A 74 -74.36 -13.13 -38.80
CA ARG A 74 -75.49 -13.23 -39.76
C ARG A 74 -76.04 -11.87 -40.21
N GLN A 75 -75.33 -10.77 -39.95
CA GLN A 75 -75.74 -9.48 -40.46
C GLN A 75 -75.30 -9.36 -41.93
N LYS A 76 -76.25 -9.66 -42.83
CA LYS A 76 -76.21 -9.27 -44.24
C LYS A 76 -75.90 -7.77 -44.28
N LEU A 77 -74.75 -7.39 -44.83
CA LEU A 77 -74.34 -6.00 -45.05
C LEU A 77 -75.52 -5.24 -45.68
N LEU A 78 -76.02 -4.24 -44.95
CA LEU A 78 -77.20 -3.44 -45.28
C LEU A 78 -77.01 -2.68 -46.60
N GLY A 79 -77.48 -3.29 -47.69
CA GLY A 79 -77.83 -2.64 -48.94
C GLY A 79 -79.27 -2.99 -49.32
N ALA A 80 -80.06 -1.95 -49.58
CA ALA A 80 -81.41 -1.98 -50.19
C ALA A 80 -82.57 -2.53 -49.33
N ASP A 81 -83.05 -1.68 -48.41
CA ASP A 81 -84.43 -1.13 -48.35
C ASP A 81 -84.73 -0.72 -46.89
N LYS A 82 -84.39 0.52 -46.52
CA LYS A 82 -84.41 0.96 -45.12
C LYS A 82 -85.82 1.38 -44.70
N GLN A 83 -86.50 0.54 -43.93
CA GLN A 83 -87.79 0.86 -43.28
C GLN A 83 -87.66 1.82 -42.08
N GLU A 84 -86.42 2.09 -41.66
CA GLU A 84 -86.10 3.06 -40.60
C GLU A 84 -84.91 3.93 -41.02
N GLY A 85 -84.93 5.21 -40.65
CA GLY A 85 -83.87 6.14 -41.00
C GLY A 85 -83.77 7.36 -40.10
N LEU A 86 -82.58 7.96 -40.12
CA LEU A 86 -82.24 9.20 -39.42
C LEU A 86 -81.94 10.28 -40.45
N LEU A 87 -82.64 11.40 -40.37
CA LEU A 87 -82.44 12.57 -41.21
C LEU A 87 -82.14 13.79 -40.33
N TYR A 88 -81.23 14.64 -40.79
CA TYR A 88 -80.99 15.94 -40.17
C TYR A 88 -81.84 16.98 -40.89
N ALA A 89 -82.67 17.71 -40.15
CA ALA A 89 -83.39 18.84 -40.71
C ALA A 89 -83.53 19.98 -39.69
N THR A 90 -83.74 21.18 -40.21
CA THR A 90 -84.02 22.35 -39.38
C THR A 90 -85.52 22.45 -39.19
N VAL A 91 -85.99 22.17 -37.98
CA VAL A 91 -87.42 22.29 -37.61
C VAL A 91 -87.52 23.47 -36.65
N ASN A 92 -88.33 24.48 -37.00
CA ASN A 92 -88.51 25.71 -36.22
C ASN A 92 -87.20 26.44 -35.84
N GLY A 93 -86.27 26.55 -36.80
CA GLY A 93 -84.99 27.24 -36.61
C GLY A 93 -83.95 26.50 -35.75
N LYS A 94 -84.27 25.30 -35.25
CA LYS A 94 -83.34 24.45 -34.48
C LYS A 94 -82.96 23.21 -35.28
N SER A 95 -81.66 22.95 -35.39
CA SER A 95 -81.13 21.72 -35.96
C SER A 95 -81.67 20.53 -35.17
N SER A 96 -82.43 19.66 -35.82
CA SER A 96 -83.17 18.57 -35.21
C SER A 96 -82.95 17.29 -36.00
N ILE A 97 -82.98 16.18 -35.29
CA ILE A 97 -82.85 14.84 -35.84
C ILE A 97 -84.25 14.26 -35.96
N LEU A 98 -84.60 13.86 -37.17
CA LEU A 98 -85.84 13.18 -37.53
C LEU A 98 -85.53 11.68 -37.61
N SER A 99 -86.06 10.92 -36.67
CA SER A 99 -86.09 9.46 -36.77
C SER A 99 -87.43 9.05 -37.34
N TYR A 100 -87.44 8.26 -38.41
CA TYR A 100 -88.66 7.68 -38.94
C TYR A 100 -88.58 6.16 -38.93
N SER A 101 -89.67 5.51 -38.55
CA SER A 101 -89.84 4.05 -38.61
C SER A 101 -91.22 3.72 -39.16
N LEU A 102 -91.28 2.76 -40.08
CA LEU A 102 -92.52 2.25 -40.66
C LEU A 102 -93.02 1.07 -39.81
N SER A 103 -94.25 1.16 -39.30
CA SER A 103 -94.85 0.06 -38.55
C SER A 103 -95.27 -1.09 -39.47
N GLU A 104 -94.77 -2.29 -39.19
CA GLU A 104 -95.04 -3.51 -39.97
C GLU A 104 -96.52 -3.93 -39.96
N MET A 105 -97.28 -3.56 -38.92
CA MET A 105 -98.67 -4.03 -38.75
C MET A 105 -99.72 -3.15 -39.43
N ASN A 106 -99.46 -1.85 -39.57
CA ASN A 106 -100.45 -0.89 -40.09
C ASN A 106 -99.89 0.09 -41.13
N HIS A 107 -98.62 -0.05 -41.53
CA HIS A 107 -97.92 0.78 -42.50
C HIS A 107 -97.83 2.28 -42.16
N TRP A 108 -98.09 2.67 -40.90
CA TRP A 108 -97.94 4.06 -40.47
C TRP A 108 -96.45 4.42 -40.31
N ARG A 109 -96.06 5.60 -40.78
CA ARG A 109 -94.71 6.17 -40.54
C ARG A 109 -94.74 6.98 -39.25
N TYR A 110 -94.08 6.47 -38.22
CA TYR A 110 -93.86 7.22 -37.00
C TYR A 110 -92.63 8.09 -37.19
N VAL A 111 -92.80 9.41 -37.07
CA VAL A 111 -91.71 10.39 -37.16
C VAL A 111 -91.53 11.01 -35.78
N SER A 112 -90.35 10.81 -35.20
CA SER A 112 -89.94 11.45 -33.95
C SER A 112 -88.94 12.56 -34.25
N VAL A 113 -89.22 13.76 -33.74
CA VAL A 113 -88.35 14.93 -33.91
C VAL A 113 -87.69 15.25 -32.60
N MET A 114 -86.36 15.21 -32.57
CA MET A 114 -85.59 15.51 -31.37
C MET A 114 -84.52 16.56 -31.68
N PRO A 115 -84.41 17.65 -30.90
CA PRO A 115 -83.34 18.64 -31.10
C PRO A 115 -81.96 17.97 -31.00
N VAL A 116 -81.01 18.39 -31.84
CA VAL A 116 -79.63 17.86 -31.85
C VAL A 116 -78.98 17.98 -30.47
N ASP A 117 -79.20 19.09 -29.77
CA ASP A 117 -78.64 19.33 -28.43
C ASP A 117 -79.23 18.40 -27.37
N ALA A 118 -80.52 18.04 -27.49
CA ALA A 118 -81.14 17.06 -26.60
C ALA A 118 -80.64 15.64 -26.90
N PHE A 119 -80.35 15.35 -28.17
CA PHE A 119 -79.85 14.04 -28.61
C PHE A 119 -78.39 13.81 -28.20
N PHE A 120 -77.53 14.83 -28.35
CA PHE A 120 -76.10 14.77 -28.02
C PHE A 120 -75.74 15.38 -26.66
N GLY A 121 -76.69 15.91 -25.89
CA GLY A 121 -76.43 16.54 -24.59
C GLY A 121 -75.68 15.59 -23.62
N LYS A 122 -76.07 14.31 -23.61
CA LYS A 122 -75.37 13.26 -22.84
C LYS A 122 -73.95 12.95 -23.36
N THR A 123 -73.68 13.19 -24.65
CA THR A 123 -72.34 13.00 -25.24
C THR A 123 -71.35 14.07 -24.74
N ILE A 124 -71.83 15.29 -24.50
CA ILE A 124 -71.00 16.38 -23.96
C ILE A 124 -70.60 16.09 -22.51
N GLU A 125 -71.50 15.55 -21.69
CA GLU A 125 -71.19 15.13 -20.32
C GLU A 125 -70.10 14.04 -20.31
N ILE A 126 -70.22 13.02 -21.16
CA ILE A 126 -69.21 11.96 -21.29
C ILE A 126 -67.85 12.55 -21.70
N ARG A 127 -67.82 13.47 -22.66
CA ARG A 127 -66.58 14.15 -23.08
C ARG A 127 -65.92 14.89 -21.92
N ASN A 128 -66.69 15.63 -21.12
CA ASN A 128 -66.14 16.38 -20.00
C ASN A 128 -65.60 15.46 -18.90
N TRP A 129 -66.28 14.34 -18.61
CA TRP A 129 -65.77 13.29 -17.72
C TRP A 129 -64.48 12.67 -18.23
N LEU A 130 -64.36 12.38 -19.54
CA LEU A 130 -63.13 11.86 -20.14
C LEU A 130 -61.95 12.82 -20.00
N ILE A 131 -62.18 14.13 -20.25
CA ILE A 131 -61.16 15.16 -20.09
C ILE A 131 -60.73 15.27 -18.61
N ALA A 132 -61.69 15.22 -17.68
CA ALA A 132 -61.40 15.27 -16.24
C ALA A 132 -60.56 14.07 -15.78
N ILE A 133 -60.90 12.86 -16.23
CA ILE A 133 -60.15 11.64 -15.93
C ILE A 133 -58.73 11.70 -16.52
N ALA A 134 -58.59 12.16 -17.76
CA ALA A 134 -57.28 12.34 -18.39
C ALA A 134 -56.41 13.35 -17.64
N GLY A 135 -56.99 14.48 -17.21
CA GLY A 135 -56.29 15.47 -16.38
C GLY A 135 -55.86 14.91 -15.02
N MET A 136 -56.71 14.13 -14.37
CA MET A 136 -56.40 13.48 -13.10
C MET A 136 -55.23 12.47 -13.25
N LEU A 137 -55.24 11.66 -14.30
CA LEU A 137 -54.15 10.72 -14.60
C LEU A 137 -52.82 11.45 -14.82
N LEU A 138 -52.84 12.56 -15.57
CA LEU A 138 -51.64 13.37 -15.80
C LEU A 138 -51.10 13.95 -14.49
N PHE A 139 -51.97 14.46 -13.63
CA PHE A 139 -51.58 15.00 -12.32
C PHE A 139 -50.94 13.95 -11.42
N VAL A 140 -51.53 12.76 -11.34
CA VAL A 140 -50.96 11.63 -10.58
C VAL A 140 -49.58 11.24 -11.15
N ASN A 141 -49.42 11.24 -12.47
CA ASN A 141 -48.13 10.96 -13.11
C ASN A 141 -47.05 11.97 -12.71
N LEU A 142 -47.38 13.27 -12.70
CA LEU A 142 -46.44 14.31 -12.27
C LEU A 142 -46.06 14.15 -10.79
N LEU A 143 -47.02 13.84 -9.92
CA LEU A 143 -46.75 13.60 -8.50
C LEU A 143 -45.82 12.40 -8.28
N VAL A 144 -46.08 11.28 -8.98
CA VAL A 144 -45.25 10.08 -8.89
C VAL A 144 -43.84 10.37 -9.41
N ALA A 145 -43.71 11.04 -10.57
CA ALA A 145 -42.42 11.41 -11.14
C ALA A 145 -41.62 12.33 -10.21
N TYR A 146 -42.27 13.34 -9.62
CA TYR A 146 -41.65 14.24 -8.65
C TYR A 146 -41.18 13.52 -7.39
N TRP A 147 -42.03 12.65 -6.83
CA TRP A 147 -41.71 11.86 -5.65
C TRP A 147 -40.53 10.91 -5.92
N MET A 148 -40.54 10.23 -7.07
CA MET A 148 -39.43 9.34 -7.48
C MET A 148 -38.12 10.11 -7.69
N THR A 149 -38.16 11.26 -8.39
CA THR A 149 -36.96 12.09 -8.63
C THR A 149 -36.32 12.52 -7.32
N ARG A 150 -37.13 12.96 -6.36
CA ARG A 150 -36.63 13.30 -5.01
C ARG A 150 -36.07 12.12 -4.25
N ARG A 151 -36.63 10.93 -4.42
CA ARG A 151 -36.15 9.70 -3.76
C ARG A 151 -34.86 9.17 -4.39
N ALA A 152 -34.73 9.23 -5.71
CA ALA A 152 -33.57 8.75 -6.46
C ALA A 152 -32.35 9.67 -6.31
N ASN A 153 -32.55 10.98 -6.21
CA ASN A 153 -31.44 11.94 -6.08
C ASN A 153 -30.89 12.08 -4.65
N LYS A 154 -31.61 11.60 -3.62
CA LYS A 154 -31.13 11.61 -2.22
C LYS A 154 -29.89 10.73 -1.94
N PRO A 155 -29.82 9.46 -2.38
CA PRO A 155 -28.66 8.60 -2.08
C PRO A 155 -27.36 9.01 -2.78
N ILE A 156 -27.44 9.73 -3.91
CA ILE A 156 -26.25 10.08 -4.72
C ILE A 156 -25.34 11.07 -3.98
N GLY A 157 -25.91 12.07 -3.30
CA GLY A 157 -25.10 13.06 -2.57
C GLY A 157 -24.30 12.43 -1.43
N THR A 158 -24.95 11.58 -0.64
CA THR A 158 -24.30 10.90 0.49
C THR A 158 -23.24 9.90 0.06
N GLU A 159 -23.47 9.15 -1.04
CA GLU A 159 -22.48 8.22 -1.57
C GLU A 159 -21.25 8.96 -2.15
N ILE A 160 -21.44 10.11 -2.80
CA ILE A 160 -20.33 10.94 -3.30
C ILE A 160 -19.50 11.49 -2.13
N ASP A 161 -20.15 11.95 -1.07
CA ASP A 161 -19.44 12.48 0.10
C ASP A 161 -18.72 11.37 0.87
N GLU A 162 -19.31 10.17 0.97
CA GLU A 162 -18.66 8.99 1.54
C GLU A 162 -17.47 8.52 0.69
N LEU A 163 -17.60 8.51 -0.64
CA LEU A 163 -16.50 8.21 -1.55
C LEU A 163 -15.37 9.25 -1.44
N LYS A 164 -15.70 10.54 -1.36
CA LYS A 164 -14.70 11.59 -1.12
C LYS A 164 -14.00 11.37 0.22
N LEU A 165 -14.74 11.12 1.29
CA LEU A 165 -14.16 10.85 2.62
C LEU A 165 -13.26 9.61 2.62
N ASN A 166 -13.69 8.52 1.97
CA ASN A 166 -12.88 7.31 1.82
C ASN A 166 -11.62 7.57 0.97
N LEU A 167 -11.72 8.40 -0.07
CA LEU A 167 -10.60 8.77 -0.92
C LEU A 167 -9.61 9.66 -0.15
N GLU A 168 -10.08 10.67 0.58
CA GLU A 168 -9.28 11.49 1.50
C GLU A 168 -8.56 10.64 2.55
N ARG A 169 -9.27 9.71 3.21
CA ARG A 169 -8.68 8.80 4.21
C ARG A 169 -7.59 7.91 3.62
N ASN A 170 -7.73 7.52 2.35
CA ASN A 170 -6.79 6.65 1.66
C ASN A 170 -5.70 7.40 0.87
N LYS A 171 -5.74 8.74 0.81
CA LYS A 171 -4.72 9.55 0.11
C LYS A 171 -3.29 9.20 0.48
N PRO A 172 -2.91 9.04 1.77
CA PRO A 172 -1.53 8.70 2.14
C PRO A 172 -1.09 7.35 1.55
N ILE A 173 -1.99 6.37 1.53
CA ILE A 173 -1.73 5.03 0.98
C ILE A 173 -1.59 5.11 -0.55
N ILE A 174 -2.44 5.91 -1.20
CA ILE A 174 -2.39 6.10 -2.66
C ILE A 174 -1.09 6.82 -3.04
N ARG A 175 -0.73 7.88 -2.31
CA ARG A 175 0.53 8.63 -2.47
C ARG A 175 1.75 7.72 -2.28
N HIS A 176 1.77 6.95 -1.21
CA HIS A 176 2.85 6.02 -0.91
C HIS A 176 3.05 4.99 -2.04
N ASN A 177 1.97 4.33 -2.46
CA ASN A 177 2.02 3.38 -3.57
C ASN A 177 2.42 4.03 -4.89
N TYR A 178 1.99 5.28 -5.13
CA TYR A 178 2.35 6.02 -6.32
C TYR A 178 3.87 6.28 -6.40
N ILE A 179 4.46 6.80 -5.32
CA ILE A 179 5.91 7.06 -5.24
C ILE A 179 6.69 5.75 -5.39
N LEU A 180 6.31 4.68 -4.69
CA LEU A 180 6.97 3.37 -4.84
C LEU A 180 6.88 2.83 -6.27
N ARG A 181 5.74 3.02 -6.96
CA ARG A 181 5.60 2.59 -8.37
C ARG A 181 6.45 3.40 -9.33
N LEU A 182 6.65 4.70 -9.07
CA LEU A 182 7.60 5.55 -9.81
C LEU A 182 9.04 5.09 -9.57
N LEU A 183 9.44 4.91 -8.31
CA LEU A 183 10.79 4.45 -7.94
C LEU A 183 11.09 3.06 -8.53
N THR A 184 10.12 2.14 -8.54
CA THR A 184 10.31 0.77 -9.06
C THR A 184 10.12 0.65 -10.58
N GLY A 185 9.82 1.74 -11.29
CA GLY A 185 9.64 1.74 -12.75
C GLY A 185 8.39 1.01 -13.23
N LYS A 186 7.44 0.71 -12.33
CA LYS A 186 6.13 0.12 -12.68
C LYS A 186 5.20 1.14 -13.34
N VAL A 187 5.58 2.42 -13.28
CA VAL A 187 4.86 3.58 -13.78
C VAL A 187 5.88 4.62 -14.26
N GLN A 188 5.58 5.26 -15.39
CA GLN A 188 6.32 6.43 -15.88
C GLN A 188 5.56 7.72 -15.56
N LEU A 189 6.27 8.83 -15.39
CA LEU A 189 5.71 10.16 -15.11
C LEU A 189 4.61 10.58 -16.11
N ASN A 190 4.75 10.21 -17.37
CA ASN A 190 3.85 10.61 -18.46
C ASN A 190 2.68 9.65 -18.71
N ASP A 191 2.49 8.64 -17.86
CA ASP A 191 1.43 7.64 -18.05
C ASP A 191 0.04 8.23 -17.73
N GLN A 192 -0.82 8.34 -18.76
CA GLN A 192 -2.17 8.89 -18.65
C GLN A 192 -3.13 8.03 -17.81
N SER A 193 -2.75 6.79 -17.47
CA SER A 193 -3.55 5.90 -16.63
C SER A 193 -3.49 6.22 -15.13
N LEU A 194 -2.70 7.23 -14.75
CA LEU A 194 -2.39 7.52 -13.35
C LEU A 194 -3.45 8.37 -12.64
N PRO A 195 -3.57 8.21 -11.30
CA PRO A 195 -4.36 9.12 -10.51
C PRO A 195 -3.77 10.52 -10.65
N ASN A 196 -4.60 11.48 -11.07
CA ASN A 196 -4.20 12.88 -11.20
C ASN A 196 -3.50 13.36 -9.91
N GLU A 197 -2.59 14.30 -10.07
CA GLU A 197 -1.93 15.08 -9.02
C GLU A 197 -2.86 15.50 -7.86
N ARG A 198 -4.13 15.81 -8.17
CA ARG A 198 -5.18 16.14 -7.18
C ARG A 198 -5.48 15.03 -6.17
N VAL A 199 -5.17 13.78 -6.50
CA VAL A 199 -5.40 12.58 -5.68
C VAL A 199 -4.14 12.20 -4.90
N THR A 200 -2.96 12.28 -5.53
CA THR A 200 -1.68 11.84 -4.93
C THR A 200 -0.98 12.96 -4.15
N GLY A 201 -1.18 14.22 -4.54
CA GLY A 201 -0.43 15.37 -4.01
C GLY A 201 1.07 15.34 -4.35
N VAL A 202 1.49 14.51 -5.31
CA VAL A 202 2.88 14.40 -5.76
C VAL A 202 3.02 15.19 -7.05
N GLN A 203 3.77 16.28 -6.97
CA GLN A 203 3.97 17.24 -8.06
C GLN A 203 5.46 17.30 -8.42
N ILE A 204 5.85 16.62 -9.52
CA ILE A 204 7.22 16.60 -10.04
C ILE A 204 7.23 17.46 -11.31
N ASP A 205 7.46 18.77 -11.15
CA ASP A 205 7.35 19.79 -12.21
C ASP A 205 8.61 20.66 -12.39
N LEU A 206 9.62 20.49 -11.54
CA LEU A 206 10.91 21.18 -11.64
C LEU A 206 11.84 20.44 -12.60
N PRO A 207 12.75 21.12 -13.33
CA PRO A 207 13.47 20.54 -14.47
C PRO A 207 14.30 19.30 -14.13
N TYR A 208 14.88 19.24 -12.93
CA TYR A 208 15.79 18.17 -12.51
C TYR A 208 15.23 17.35 -11.35
N TYR A 209 15.65 16.08 -11.30
CA TYR A 209 15.39 15.22 -10.17
C TYR A 209 16.60 14.33 -9.86
N CYS A 210 16.68 13.88 -8.61
CA CYS A 210 17.53 12.79 -8.19
C CYS A 210 16.76 11.88 -7.22
N CYS A 211 17.16 10.62 -7.12
CA CYS A 211 16.61 9.70 -6.13
C CYS A 211 17.59 9.50 -5.00
N PHE A 212 17.05 9.24 -3.81
CA PHE A 212 17.86 8.94 -2.64
C PHE A 212 17.33 7.71 -1.91
N VAL A 213 18.23 7.05 -1.19
CA VAL A 213 17.93 5.93 -0.29
C VAL A 213 18.68 6.14 1.01
N VAL A 214 17.95 6.14 2.12
CA VAL A 214 18.48 6.23 3.48
C VAL A 214 18.32 4.87 4.15
N HIS A 215 19.44 4.30 4.57
CA HIS A 215 19.48 3.12 5.42
C HIS A 215 19.68 3.54 6.87
N LEU A 216 18.74 3.17 7.74
CA LEU A 216 18.88 3.37 9.17
C LEU A 216 19.75 2.27 9.76
N LEU A 217 20.82 2.66 10.46
CA LEU A 217 21.68 1.70 11.13
C LEU A 217 20.97 1.17 12.38
N PRO A 218 21.05 -0.15 12.66
CA PRO A 218 20.46 -0.74 13.85
C PRO A 218 21.00 -0.05 15.12
N GLN A 219 20.08 0.39 15.97
CA GLN A 219 20.37 0.92 17.30
C GLN A 219 19.92 -0.11 18.33
N ASP A 220 20.85 -0.58 19.16
CA ASP A 220 20.56 -1.57 20.19
C ASP A 220 19.66 -0.94 21.28
N ASN A 221 18.75 -1.75 21.84
CA ASN A 221 17.80 -1.37 22.90
C ASN A 221 16.72 -0.32 22.58
N ILE A 222 16.47 0.00 21.31
CA ILE A 222 15.33 0.88 20.96
C ILE A 222 14.08 0.05 20.64
N PRO A 223 12.93 0.32 21.31
CA PRO A 223 11.66 -0.32 20.96
C PRO A 223 11.28 -0.04 19.50
N TYR A 224 10.74 -1.05 18.83
CA TYR A 224 10.33 -0.96 17.43
C TYR A 224 9.35 0.21 17.18
N GLU A 225 8.45 0.48 18.12
CA GLU A 225 7.49 1.58 18.04
C GLU A 225 8.17 2.95 17.96
N LEU A 226 9.29 3.11 18.67
CA LEU A 226 10.04 4.37 18.69
C LEU A 226 10.81 4.58 17.38
N VAL A 227 11.36 3.50 16.81
CA VAL A 227 11.97 3.51 15.47
C VAL A 227 10.93 3.89 14.41
N MET A 228 9.73 3.32 14.46
CA MET A 228 8.64 3.67 13.53
C MET A 228 8.22 5.14 13.64
N MET A 229 8.17 5.69 14.86
CA MET A 229 7.91 7.12 15.04
C MET A 229 9.04 8.00 14.50
N GLN A 230 10.31 7.60 14.65
CA GLN A 230 11.44 8.32 14.06
C GLN A 230 11.37 8.33 12.53
N VAL A 231 11.07 7.18 11.91
CA VAL A 231 10.87 7.07 10.46
C VAL A 231 9.76 8.00 9.99
N TYR A 232 8.60 7.97 10.66
CA TYR A 232 7.46 8.81 10.33
C TYR A 232 7.79 10.31 10.44
N ASN A 233 8.40 10.73 11.55
CA ASN A 233 8.80 12.11 11.78
C ASN A 233 9.83 12.58 10.76
N LEU A 234 10.78 11.72 10.39
CA LEU A 234 11.79 12.05 9.39
C LEU A 234 11.17 12.24 8.01
N VAL A 235 10.31 11.31 7.57
CA VAL A 235 9.58 11.45 6.29
C VAL A 235 8.83 12.77 6.27
N GLN A 236 8.09 13.09 7.34
CA GLN A 236 7.34 14.34 7.43
C GLN A 236 8.25 15.58 7.44
N ALA A 237 9.39 15.53 8.14
CA ALA A 237 10.35 16.64 8.20
C ALA A 237 11.02 16.89 6.83
N LEU A 238 11.40 15.83 6.13
CA LEU A 238 11.99 15.93 4.79
C LEU A 238 10.99 16.47 3.77
N GLU A 239 9.72 16.04 3.82
CA GLU A 239 8.69 16.54 2.90
C GLU A 239 8.27 18.00 3.18
N ASN A 240 8.43 18.48 4.41
CA ASN A 240 8.13 19.87 4.77
C ASN A 240 9.21 20.87 4.32
N ASP A 241 10.44 20.42 4.04
CA ASP A 241 11.50 21.28 3.49
C ASP A 241 11.26 21.55 2.00
N THR A 242 10.61 22.68 1.72
CA THR A 242 10.17 23.08 0.37
C THR A 242 11.00 24.20 -0.24
N ILE A 243 12.15 24.55 0.36
CA ILE A 243 12.97 25.66 -0.12
C ILE A 243 13.73 25.23 -1.39
N ASN A 244 13.25 25.68 -2.55
CA ASN A 244 13.81 25.44 -3.89
C ASN A 244 13.92 23.96 -4.31
N CYS A 245 13.26 23.06 -3.58
CA CYS A 245 13.12 21.66 -3.93
C CYS A 245 11.78 21.13 -3.42
N ARG A 246 11.31 20.03 -4.02
CA ARG A 246 10.20 19.21 -3.55
C ARG A 246 10.73 17.82 -3.26
N LEU A 247 10.57 17.38 -2.03
CA LEU A 247 11.05 16.09 -1.58
C LEU A 247 9.86 15.18 -1.30
N PHE A 248 9.92 13.97 -1.84
CA PHE A 248 8.92 12.93 -1.64
C PHE A 248 9.62 11.70 -1.08
N ALA A 249 9.18 11.23 0.10
CA ALA A 249 9.83 10.12 0.79
C ALA A 249 8.83 9.03 1.15
N VAL A 250 9.24 7.78 0.99
CA VAL A 250 8.46 6.58 1.33
C VAL A 250 9.37 5.51 1.90
N GLN A 251 8.83 4.65 2.76
CA GLN A 251 9.54 3.45 3.16
C GLN A 251 9.40 2.37 2.09
N ASP A 252 10.50 1.73 1.69
CA ASP A 252 10.48 0.63 0.73
C ASP A 252 10.41 -0.76 1.40
N GLU A 253 10.39 -1.82 0.58
CA GLU A 253 10.27 -3.20 1.04
C GLU A 253 11.47 -3.68 1.89
N ASP A 254 12.63 -3.04 1.75
CA ASP A 254 13.86 -3.35 2.50
C ASP A 254 13.99 -2.49 3.78
N GLU A 255 12.89 -1.87 4.22
CA GLU A 255 12.81 -0.95 5.36
C GLU A 255 13.65 0.33 5.20
N HIS A 256 14.13 0.65 3.98
CA HIS A 256 14.83 1.90 3.72
C HIS A 256 13.87 3.06 3.50
N ILE A 257 14.31 4.28 3.80
CA ILE A 257 13.58 5.50 3.43
C ILE A 257 14.09 5.96 2.08
N SER A 258 13.27 5.77 1.07
CA SER A 258 13.59 5.99 -0.33
C SER A 258 12.72 7.10 -0.90
N GLY A 259 13.26 7.91 -1.79
CA GLY A 259 12.53 9.09 -2.24
C GLY A 259 13.09 9.77 -3.47
N ILE A 260 12.38 10.81 -3.87
CA ILE A 260 12.68 11.64 -5.02
C ILE A 260 12.86 13.07 -4.52
N VAL A 261 13.96 13.69 -4.91
CA VAL A 261 14.15 15.14 -4.80
C VAL A 261 13.96 15.72 -6.19
N ASN A 262 13.00 16.63 -6.35
CA ASN A 262 12.79 17.41 -7.55
C ASN A 262 13.22 18.85 -7.27
N PHE A 263 14.06 19.44 -8.12
CA PHE A 263 14.67 20.75 -7.85
C PHE A 263 14.96 21.53 -9.13
N ASP A 264 15.19 22.83 -8.97
CA ASP A 264 15.46 23.77 -10.06
C ASP A 264 16.95 23.95 -10.35
N GLU A 265 17.32 24.46 -11.53
CA GLU A 265 18.72 24.62 -11.98
C GLU A 265 19.56 25.51 -11.05
N THR A 266 18.89 26.42 -10.33
CA THR A 266 19.51 27.38 -9.41
C THR A 266 20.01 26.74 -8.11
N THR A 267 19.61 25.51 -7.81
CA THR A 267 19.92 24.83 -6.55
C THR A 267 20.94 23.73 -6.77
N SER A 268 22.09 23.82 -6.08
CA SER A 268 23.08 22.74 -6.13
C SER A 268 22.61 21.53 -5.32
N LEU A 269 22.84 20.32 -5.86
CA LEU A 269 22.56 19.06 -5.17
C LEU A 269 23.22 19.03 -3.78
N ASP A 270 24.47 19.49 -3.68
CA ASP A 270 25.20 19.54 -2.41
C ASP A 270 24.51 20.40 -1.34
N ALA A 271 23.87 21.50 -1.74
CA ALA A 271 23.12 22.34 -0.80
C ALA A 271 21.85 21.64 -0.30
N ILE A 272 21.19 20.84 -1.14
CA ILE A 272 20.04 20.01 -0.73
C ILE A 272 20.52 18.92 0.23
N LEU A 273 21.59 18.20 -0.12
CA LEU A 273 22.14 17.14 0.71
C LEU A 273 22.57 17.65 2.08
N ALA A 274 23.21 18.81 2.16
CA ALA A 274 23.58 19.44 3.44
C ALA A 274 22.36 19.78 4.33
N ARG A 275 21.22 20.17 3.73
CA ARG A 275 19.98 20.38 4.48
C ARG A 275 19.38 19.06 4.94
N MET A 276 19.32 18.06 4.05
CA MET A 276 18.83 16.73 4.38
C MET A 276 19.64 16.11 5.53
N THR A 277 20.97 16.22 5.52
CA THR A 277 21.82 15.75 6.63
C THR A 277 21.55 16.52 7.91
N THR A 278 21.36 17.84 7.84
CA THR A 278 21.00 18.63 9.04
C THR A 278 19.69 18.13 9.65
N ILE A 279 18.65 17.89 8.83
CA ILE A 279 17.37 17.35 9.30
C ILE A 279 17.55 15.94 9.88
N MET A 280 18.28 15.06 9.20
CA MET A 280 18.52 13.70 9.67
C MET A 280 19.34 13.67 10.97
N ASP A 281 20.39 14.47 11.09
CA ASP A 281 21.25 14.52 12.27
C ASP A 281 20.45 14.99 13.50
N THR A 282 19.52 15.94 13.33
CA THR A 282 18.65 16.41 14.43
C THR A 282 17.63 15.36 14.89
N GLN A 283 17.19 14.46 14.00
CA GLN A 283 16.10 13.52 14.28
C GLN A 283 16.60 12.11 14.65
N LEU A 284 17.72 11.68 14.07
CA LEU A 284 18.17 10.28 14.12
C LEU A 284 19.43 10.06 14.97
N ASN A 285 20.19 11.12 15.30
CA ASN A 285 21.63 11.01 15.58
C ASN A 285 22.37 10.32 14.39
N PRO A 286 23.69 10.43 14.21
CA PRO A 286 24.39 9.91 13.03
C PRO A 286 24.47 8.37 13.00
N SER A 287 23.31 7.75 12.79
CA SER A 287 23.07 6.31 12.71
C SER A 287 22.34 5.99 11.40
N TYR A 288 22.78 6.60 10.30
CA TYR A 288 22.22 6.36 8.97
C TYR A 288 23.30 6.41 7.89
N THR A 289 22.97 5.84 6.75
CA THR A 289 23.71 5.99 5.51
C THR A 289 22.76 6.54 4.46
N LEU A 290 23.09 7.70 3.90
CA LEU A 290 22.38 8.31 2.78
C LEU A 290 23.11 7.95 1.48
N SER A 291 22.36 7.55 0.47
CA SER A 291 22.87 7.32 -0.88
C SER A 291 22.00 8.05 -1.89
N VAL A 292 22.63 8.55 -2.96
CA VAL A 292 21.99 9.42 -3.95
C VAL A 292 22.40 8.96 -5.34
N GLY A 293 21.41 8.83 -6.24
CA GLY A 293 21.62 8.53 -7.66
C GLY A 293 22.18 9.73 -8.43
N GLU A 294 22.36 9.56 -9.73
CA GLU A 294 22.73 10.68 -10.61
C GLU A 294 21.57 11.69 -10.74
N THR A 295 21.91 12.91 -11.14
CA THR A 295 20.91 13.94 -11.45
C THR A 295 20.46 13.83 -12.90
N TYR A 296 19.15 13.78 -13.12
CA TYR A 296 18.53 13.68 -14.43
C TYR A 296 17.54 14.81 -14.67
N ALA A 297 17.40 15.25 -15.93
CA ALA A 297 16.24 16.04 -16.30
C ALA A 297 14.98 15.14 -16.40
N ILE A 298 13.78 15.69 -16.12
CA ILE A 298 12.50 14.95 -16.06
C ILE A 298 12.21 14.06 -17.30
N ASN A 299 12.78 14.37 -18.47
CA ASN A 299 12.55 13.64 -19.72
C ASN A 299 13.76 12.86 -20.24
N GLU A 300 14.89 12.87 -19.53
CA GLU A 300 16.12 12.21 -19.99
C GLU A 300 16.20 10.74 -19.58
N SER A 301 15.66 10.40 -18.40
CA SER A 301 15.70 9.04 -17.86
C SER A 301 14.44 8.75 -17.05
N ASP A 302 14.08 7.48 -16.92
CA ASP A 302 13.01 7.05 -16.00
C ASP A 302 13.51 7.18 -14.55
N ILE A 303 12.63 7.64 -13.65
CA ILE A 303 12.93 7.79 -12.20
C ILE A 303 13.52 6.49 -11.61
N SER A 304 13.12 5.34 -12.13
CA SER A 304 13.63 4.05 -11.70
C SER A 304 15.11 3.85 -11.89
N ASP A 305 15.72 4.51 -12.90
CA ASP A 305 17.16 4.44 -13.09
C ASP A 305 17.89 5.17 -11.96
N GLY A 306 17.47 6.39 -11.62
CA GLY A 306 18.00 7.13 -10.47
C GLY A 306 17.80 6.37 -9.15
N TYR A 307 16.66 5.70 -8.96
CA TYR A 307 16.43 4.88 -7.76
C TYR A 307 17.35 3.64 -7.72
N ARG A 308 17.53 2.97 -8.85
CA ARG A 308 18.46 1.83 -8.97
C ARG A 308 19.88 2.26 -8.62
N GLU A 309 20.33 3.39 -9.14
CA GLU A 309 21.66 3.95 -8.88
C GLU A 309 21.88 4.28 -7.40
N ALA A 310 20.92 4.96 -6.76
CA ALA A 310 20.97 5.24 -5.33
C ALA A 310 21.11 3.93 -4.53
N LYS A 311 20.32 2.91 -4.87
CA LYS A 311 20.38 1.60 -4.23
C LYS A 311 21.70 0.85 -4.48
N GLU A 312 22.30 1.01 -5.67
CA GLU A 312 23.61 0.45 -6.00
C GLU A 312 24.76 1.15 -5.25
N ALA A 313 24.62 2.45 -4.96
CA ALA A 313 25.59 3.23 -4.20
C ALA A 313 25.58 2.88 -2.70
N LEU A 314 24.43 2.51 -2.13
CA LEU A 314 24.27 2.26 -0.69
C LEU A 314 25.29 1.28 -0.09
N PRO A 315 25.59 0.09 -0.68
CA PRO A 315 26.54 -0.86 -0.10
C PRO A 315 27.98 -0.33 -0.02
N TYR A 316 28.32 0.74 -0.74
CA TYR A 316 29.67 1.33 -0.72
C TYR A 316 30.02 2.01 0.59
N ALA A 317 29.06 2.27 1.47
CA ALA A 317 29.31 2.67 2.85
C ALA A 317 30.10 1.60 3.66
N PHE A 318 30.18 0.36 3.17
CA PHE A 318 31.09 -0.64 3.74
C PHE A 318 32.58 -0.33 3.48
N LEU A 319 32.89 0.30 2.33
CA LEU A 319 34.26 0.63 1.91
C LEU A 319 34.70 2.00 2.44
N TYR A 320 33.78 2.95 2.43
CA TYR A 320 34.01 4.34 2.79
C TYR A 320 33.26 4.69 4.07
N PRO A 321 33.92 5.34 5.05
CA PRO A 321 33.29 5.69 6.33
C PRO A 321 32.31 6.86 6.23
N ASP A 322 32.16 7.47 5.05
CA ASP A 322 31.29 8.63 4.85
C ASP A 322 29.81 8.26 5.03
N THR A 323 29.02 9.22 5.53
CA THR A 323 27.58 9.03 5.71
C THR A 323 26.80 9.19 4.40
N ILE A 324 27.40 9.81 3.38
CA ILE A 324 26.76 10.13 2.10
C ILE A 324 27.50 9.43 0.95
N MET A 325 26.77 8.67 0.15
CA MET A 325 27.28 7.97 -1.04
C MET A 325 26.64 8.57 -2.30
N LYS A 326 27.42 9.24 -3.15
CA LYS A 326 26.93 9.75 -4.44
C LYS A 326 27.32 8.81 -5.57
N TYR A 327 26.34 8.38 -6.37
CA TYR A 327 26.56 7.43 -7.45
C TYR A 327 27.62 7.91 -8.47
N GLY A 328 27.51 9.17 -8.93
CA GLY A 328 28.43 9.77 -9.90
C GLY A 328 29.90 9.81 -9.44
N GLU A 329 30.15 9.95 -8.13
CA GLU A 329 31.51 9.97 -7.57
C GLU A 329 32.11 8.56 -7.44
N LEU A 330 31.28 7.52 -7.35
CA LEU A 330 31.72 6.14 -7.11
C LEU A 330 32.21 5.42 -8.37
N SER A 331 31.83 5.89 -9.57
CA SER A 331 32.20 5.29 -10.87
C SER A 331 31.93 3.78 -10.94
N ILE A 332 30.80 3.33 -10.38
CA ILE A 332 30.46 1.90 -10.17
C ILE A 332 30.59 1.05 -11.45
N PRO A 333 30.11 1.48 -12.63
CA PRO A 333 30.15 0.66 -13.85
C PRO A 333 31.57 0.28 -14.31
N HIS A 334 32.59 1.02 -13.88
CA HIS A 334 33.99 0.82 -14.29
C HIS A 334 34.81 0.06 -13.25
N ARG A 335 34.18 -0.39 -12.15
CA ARG A 335 34.87 -1.07 -11.05
C ARG A 335 35.20 -2.52 -11.40
N LYS A 336 36.30 -3.01 -10.83
CA LYS A 336 36.79 -4.37 -11.07
C LYS A 336 35.97 -5.39 -10.29
N GLU A 337 35.60 -6.47 -10.95
CA GLU A 337 34.92 -7.63 -10.35
C GLU A 337 35.87 -8.81 -10.08
N SER A 338 37.13 -8.69 -10.47
CA SER A 338 38.17 -9.69 -10.23
C SER A 338 39.51 -9.04 -9.96
N GLY A 339 40.36 -9.74 -9.20
CA GLY A 339 41.68 -9.28 -8.79
C GLY A 339 42.58 -10.43 -8.36
N PRO A 340 43.88 -10.18 -8.13
CA PRO A 340 44.88 -11.21 -7.84
C PRO A 340 44.82 -11.72 -6.39
N ILE A 341 43.62 -11.98 -5.87
CA ILE A 341 43.42 -12.39 -4.47
C ILE A 341 44.00 -13.77 -4.17
N LEU A 342 44.02 -14.66 -5.18
CA LEU A 342 44.48 -16.04 -5.01
C LEU A 342 45.91 -16.12 -4.46
N LYS A 343 46.81 -15.24 -4.91
CA LYS A 343 48.19 -15.20 -4.41
C LYS A 343 48.26 -14.83 -2.93
N CYS A 344 47.44 -13.85 -2.53
CA CYS A 344 47.34 -13.41 -1.14
C CYS A 344 46.76 -14.54 -0.25
N LEU A 345 45.73 -15.24 -0.73
CA LEU A 345 45.13 -16.38 -0.03
C LEU A 345 46.10 -17.56 0.12
N GLN A 346 46.88 -17.87 -0.93
CA GLN A 346 47.92 -18.91 -0.89
C GLN A 346 49.02 -18.56 0.12
N GLN A 347 49.51 -17.32 0.07
CA GLN A 347 50.50 -16.83 1.03
C GLN A 347 49.97 -16.91 2.47
N MET A 348 48.71 -16.50 2.68
CA MET A 348 48.03 -16.61 3.97
C MET A 348 47.92 -18.07 4.44
N GLU A 349 47.59 -19.01 3.56
CA GLU A 349 47.50 -20.44 3.89
C GLU A 349 48.86 -21.01 4.34
N ASP A 350 49.95 -20.66 3.66
CA ASP A 350 51.31 -21.06 4.03
C ASP A 350 51.75 -20.42 5.35
N GLU A 351 51.53 -19.12 5.54
CA GLU A 351 51.86 -18.39 6.77
C GLU A 351 51.10 -18.93 7.99
N LEU A 352 49.82 -19.27 7.83
CA LEU A 352 49.01 -19.92 8.86
C LEU A 352 49.45 -21.36 9.13
N ARG A 353 49.92 -22.10 8.11
CA ARG A 353 50.46 -23.45 8.29
C ARG A 353 51.70 -23.43 9.17
N ASP A 354 52.56 -22.44 8.95
CA ASP A 354 53.87 -22.32 9.58
C ASP A 354 53.81 -21.55 10.93
N GLY A 355 52.62 -21.06 11.32
CA GLY A 355 52.36 -20.42 12.61
C GLY A 355 52.73 -18.94 12.70
N PHE A 356 52.95 -18.27 11.56
CA PHE A 356 53.37 -16.87 11.49
C PHE A 356 52.18 -15.90 11.54
N ALA A 357 51.59 -15.75 12.72
CA ALA A 357 50.42 -14.90 12.95
C ALA A 357 50.63 -13.42 12.55
N GLU A 358 51.78 -12.82 12.90
CA GLU A 358 52.06 -11.42 12.57
C GLU A 358 52.22 -11.18 11.06
N GLN A 359 52.87 -12.13 10.37
CA GLN A 359 53.03 -12.07 8.92
C GLN A 359 51.66 -12.16 8.23
N THR A 360 50.84 -13.12 8.68
CA THR A 360 49.45 -13.30 8.21
C THR A 360 48.63 -12.02 8.36
N LEU A 361 48.77 -11.32 9.49
CA LEU A 361 48.06 -10.08 9.73
C LEU A 361 48.50 -8.96 8.79
N LYS A 362 49.80 -8.85 8.49
CA LYS A 362 50.31 -7.89 7.49
C LYS A 362 49.77 -8.21 6.09
N THR A 363 49.70 -9.49 5.72
CA THR A 363 49.13 -9.96 4.45
C THR A 363 47.65 -9.57 4.33
N ILE A 364 46.86 -9.78 5.39
CA ILE A 364 45.44 -9.36 5.43
C ILE A 364 45.29 -7.84 5.37
N GLN A 365 46.15 -7.09 6.08
CA GLN A 365 46.10 -5.64 6.06
C GLN A 365 46.41 -5.08 4.66
N GLY A 366 47.43 -5.61 3.99
CA GLY A 366 47.73 -5.30 2.60
C GLY A 366 46.57 -5.62 1.66
N LEU A 367 45.91 -6.78 1.84
CA LEU A 367 44.70 -7.12 1.09
C LEU A 367 43.58 -6.11 1.29
N VAL A 368 43.32 -5.70 2.54
CA VAL A 368 42.28 -4.70 2.85
C VAL A 368 42.62 -3.35 2.22
N ASP A 369 43.87 -2.91 2.28
CA ASP A 369 44.31 -1.66 1.64
C ASP A 369 44.18 -1.72 0.11
N ASP A 370 44.53 -2.85 -0.50
CA ASP A 370 44.34 -3.09 -1.94
C ASP A 370 42.86 -3.09 -2.32
N LEU A 371 41.99 -3.72 -1.53
CA LEU A 371 40.55 -3.77 -1.78
C LEU A 371 39.90 -2.39 -1.67
N ARG A 372 40.36 -1.56 -0.73
CA ARG A 372 39.86 -0.19 -0.54
C ARG A 372 40.30 0.75 -1.67
N ASN A 373 41.56 0.64 -2.11
CA ASN A 373 42.15 1.54 -3.09
C ASN A 373 42.02 1.07 -4.55
N GLY A 374 41.79 -0.22 -4.77
CA GLY A 374 41.86 -0.86 -6.09
C GLY A 374 40.63 -0.72 -6.99
N GLN A 375 39.67 0.15 -6.62
CA GLN A 375 38.41 0.39 -7.35
C GLN A 375 37.63 -0.90 -7.66
N TYR A 376 37.49 -1.77 -6.66
CA TYR A 376 36.69 -2.99 -6.76
C TYR A 376 35.22 -2.74 -6.42
N THR A 377 34.35 -3.64 -6.88
CA THR A 377 32.95 -3.66 -6.46
C THR A 377 32.81 -4.13 -5.01
N VAL A 378 31.79 -3.66 -4.28
CA VAL A 378 31.52 -4.10 -2.90
C VAL A 378 31.30 -5.61 -2.83
N ALA A 379 30.61 -6.18 -3.83
CA ALA A 379 30.37 -7.61 -3.92
C ALA A 379 31.69 -8.40 -3.99
N PHE A 380 32.64 -7.97 -4.83
CA PHE A 380 33.95 -8.57 -4.89
C PHE A 380 34.71 -8.43 -3.57
N CYS A 381 34.71 -7.24 -2.94
CA CYS A 381 35.37 -7.04 -1.65
C CYS A 381 34.79 -7.94 -0.55
N LYS A 382 33.46 -8.08 -0.48
CA LYS A 382 32.81 -8.99 0.48
C LYS A 382 33.14 -10.46 0.19
N SER A 383 33.18 -10.86 -1.09
CA SER A 383 33.59 -12.21 -1.48
C SER A 383 35.04 -12.48 -1.07
N ALA A 384 35.94 -11.54 -1.35
CA ALA A 384 37.34 -11.60 -1.00
C ALA A 384 37.58 -11.82 0.51
N LEU A 385 36.90 -11.04 1.36
CA LEU A 385 36.98 -11.21 2.81
C LEU A 385 36.31 -12.52 3.28
N THR A 386 35.27 -12.97 2.58
CA THR A 386 34.64 -14.28 2.83
C THR A 386 35.61 -15.41 2.51
N ASP A 387 36.46 -15.27 1.49
CA ASP A 387 37.50 -16.24 1.16
C ASP A 387 38.56 -16.30 2.26
N VAL A 388 38.97 -15.15 2.82
CA VAL A 388 39.86 -15.08 4.00
C VAL A 388 39.27 -15.84 5.19
N ILE A 389 37.98 -15.63 5.48
CA ILE A 389 37.27 -16.36 6.54
C ILE A 389 37.20 -17.85 6.23
N THR A 390 37.01 -18.21 4.96
CA THR A 390 36.97 -19.60 4.51
C THR A 390 38.32 -20.28 4.73
N VAL A 391 39.44 -19.60 4.49
CA VAL A 391 40.79 -20.11 4.78
C VAL A 391 40.95 -20.37 6.29
N LEU A 392 40.58 -19.41 7.14
CA LEU A 392 40.64 -19.59 8.60
C LEU A 392 39.79 -20.77 9.06
N ARG A 393 38.56 -20.87 8.54
CA ARG A 393 37.64 -21.96 8.84
C ARG A 393 38.22 -23.31 8.41
N LYS A 394 38.76 -23.43 7.19
CA LYS A 394 39.43 -24.66 6.72
C LYS A 394 40.55 -25.08 7.68
N ARG A 395 41.34 -24.13 8.17
CA ARG A 395 42.40 -24.43 9.14
C ARG A 395 41.86 -24.90 10.48
N ILE A 396 40.80 -24.28 11.00
CA ILE A 396 40.12 -24.72 12.23
C ILE A 396 39.59 -26.16 12.07
N HIS A 397 38.94 -26.46 10.95
CA HIS A 397 38.43 -27.80 10.64
C HIS A 397 39.56 -28.83 10.45
N ALA A 398 40.73 -28.43 9.94
CA ALA A 398 41.89 -29.31 9.84
C ALA A 398 42.41 -29.78 11.23
N HIS A 399 42.12 -29.03 12.29
CA HIS A 399 42.38 -29.43 13.68
C HIS A 399 41.22 -30.24 14.30
N GLY A 400 40.19 -30.59 13.53
CA GLY A 400 39.04 -31.36 13.97
C GLY A 400 38.08 -30.59 14.90
N GLN A 401 38.13 -29.26 14.90
CA GLN A 401 37.26 -28.40 15.70
C GLN A 401 36.36 -27.56 14.80
N THR A 402 35.24 -27.08 15.34
CA THR A 402 34.42 -26.03 14.71
C THR A 402 34.85 -24.64 15.18
N SER A 403 34.42 -23.60 14.45
CA SER A 403 34.59 -22.20 14.87
C SER A 403 33.98 -21.93 16.25
N GLU A 404 32.79 -22.48 16.51
CA GLU A 404 32.08 -22.30 17.78
C GLU A 404 32.80 -23.00 18.94
N GLU A 405 33.42 -24.16 18.69
CA GLU A 405 34.19 -24.89 19.70
C GLU A 405 35.52 -24.20 20.03
N MET A 406 36.18 -23.64 19.01
CA MET A 406 37.50 -23.02 19.14
C MET A 406 37.40 -21.58 19.64
N LEU A 407 36.43 -20.80 19.16
CA LEU A 407 36.31 -19.35 19.40
C LEU A 407 35.07 -18.96 20.22
N GLY A 408 34.09 -19.85 20.39
CA GLY A 408 32.84 -19.55 21.11
C GLY A 408 31.79 -18.79 20.29
N PHE A 409 32.03 -18.57 19.00
CA PHE A 409 31.09 -17.95 18.07
C PHE A 409 31.37 -18.42 16.63
N ASP A 410 30.38 -18.28 15.76
CA ASP A 410 30.55 -18.51 14.33
C ASP A 410 31.20 -17.27 13.68
N ILE A 411 32.37 -17.45 13.06
CA ILE A 411 33.16 -16.37 12.46
C ILE A 411 32.41 -15.70 11.30
N GLN A 412 31.63 -16.48 10.55
CA GLN A 412 30.93 -16.00 9.36
C GLN A 412 29.71 -15.16 9.76
N GLU A 413 28.96 -15.56 10.78
CA GLU A 413 27.89 -14.75 11.36
C GLU A 413 28.43 -13.47 12.01
N ALA A 414 29.57 -13.53 12.68
CA ALA A 414 30.22 -12.35 13.23
C ALA A 414 30.70 -11.38 12.12
N PHE A 415 31.26 -11.90 11.02
CA PHE A 415 31.66 -11.08 9.87
C PHE A 415 30.49 -10.36 9.20
N LYS A 416 29.32 -11.00 9.09
CA LYS A 416 28.12 -10.36 8.50
C LYS A 416 27.71 -9.08 9.22
N LYS A 417 28.04 -8.94 10.51
CA LYS A 417 27.75 -7.76 11.33
C LYS A 417 28.78 -6.64 11.18
N LEU A 418 29.89 -6.88 10.49
CA LEU A 418 30.96 -5.91 10.32
C LEU A 418 30.48 -4.75 9.42
N ARG A 419 30.44 -3.55 9.97
CA ARG A 419 29.92 -2.36 9.28
C ARG A 419 30.88 -1.76 8.25
N SER A 420 32.19 -1.92 8.47
CA SER A 420 33.22 -1.31 7.62
C SER A 420 34.40 -2.24 7.44
N ILE A 421 34.90 -2.32 6.20
CA ILE A 421 36.11 -3.07 5.86
C ILE A 421 37.34 -2.60 6.65
N ALA A 422 37.39 -1.33 7.05
CA ALA A 422 38.52 -0.79 7.82
C ALA A 422 38.67 -1.45 9.20
N LEU A 423 37.58 -1.98 9.76
CA LEU A 423 37.58 -2.68 11.04
C LEU A 423 38.05 -4.15 10.91
N PHE A 424 38.06 -4.69 9.69
CA PHE A 424 38.31 -6.10 9.44
C PHE A 424 39.67 -6.60 9.96
N PRO A 425 40.82 -5.92 9.71
CA PRO A 425 42.12 -6.40 10.20
C PRO A 425 42.18 -6.51 11.73
N ASN A 426 41.62 -5.52 12.44
CA ASN A 426 41.59 -5.50 13.91
C ASN A 426 40.66 -6.57 14.47
N TRP A 427 39.52 -6.79 13.80
CA TRP A 427 38.54 -7.80 14.18
C TRP A 427 39.07 -9.23 13.96
N VAL A 428 39.75 -9.48 12.84
CA VAL A 428 40.26 -10.82 12.50
C VAL A 428 41.58 -11.15 13.20
N GLY A 429 42.31 -10.15 13.69
CA GLY A 429 43.61 -10.33 14.34
C GLY A 429 43.64 -11.34 15.50
N PRO A 430 42.73 -11.23 16.49
CA PRO A 430 42.62 -12.25 17.54
C PRO A 430 42.38 -13.65 16.99
N ILE A 431 41.54 -13.77 15.94
CA ILE A 431 41.21 -15.05 15.30
C ILE A 431 42.45 -15.67 14.66
N VAL A 432 43.20 -14.87 13.87
CA VAL A 432 44.45 -15.29 13.25
C VAL A 432 45.46 -15.76 14.28
N GLN A 433 45.58 -15.05 15.41
CA GLN A 433 46.49 -15.44 16.49
C GLN A 433 46.13 -16.81 17.08
N ILE A 434 44.85 -17.08 17.32
CA ILE A 434 44.38 -18.36 17.87
C ILE A 434 44.59 -19.52 16.88
N VAL A 435 44.32 -19.26 15.60
CA VAL A 435 44.43 -20.26 14.52
C VAL A 435 45.90 -20.59 14.22
N ALA A 436 46.79 -19.60 14.25
CA ALA A 436 48.22 -19.79 13.98
C ALA A 436 48.98 -20.47 15.12
N GLU A 437 48.61 -20.24 16.40
CA GLU A 437 49.31 -20.78 17.58
C GLU A 437 48.90 -22.23 17.95
N ASN A 438 48.56 -23.08 16.98
CA ASN A 438 48.16 -24.49 17.19
C ASN A 438 47.06 -24.68 18.25
N GLY A 439 45.87 -24.12 18.01
CA GLY A 439 44.59 -24.55 18.61
C GLY A 439 44.50 -24.45 20.14
N GLN A 440 45.12 -25.36 20.87
CA GLN A 440 45.07 -25.44 22.33
C GLN A 440 45.90 -24.36 23.04
N VAL A 441 47.09 -24.02 22.55
CA VAL A 441 47.93 -22.97 23.16
C VAL A 441 47.38 -21.59 22.83
N GLY A 442 46.94 -21.38 21.59
CA GLY A 442 46.24 -20.17 21.14
C GLY A 442 44.93 -19.91 21.88
N LYS A 443 44.08 -20.94 22.07
CA LYS A 443 42.84 -20.83 22.85
C LYS A 443 43.12 -20.52 24.32
N PHE A 444 44.07 -21.20 24.95
CA PHE A 444 44.42 -20.93 26.35
C PHE A 444 44.95 -19.49 26.55
N LYS A 445 45.81 -18.99 25.66
CA LYS A 445 46.26 -17.58 25.70
C LYS A 445 45.17 -16.58 25.39
N LEU A 446 44.25 -16.89 24.48
CA LEU A 446 43.11 -16.04 24.20
C LEU A 446 42.17 -16.00 25.40
N ASP A 447 41.84 -17.16 25.97
CA ASP A 447 41.02 -17.28 27.18
C ASP A 447 41.65 -16.44 28.30
N ILE A 448 42.98 -16.46 28.46
CA ILE A 448 43.71 -15.58 29.39
C ILE A 448 43.59 -14.09 29.00
N LYS A 449 43.90 -13.71 27.76
CA LYS A 449 43.84 -12.30 27.31
C LYS A 449 42.43 -11.71 27.38
N LEU A 450 41.41 -12.50 27.03
CA LEU A 450 40.01 -12.14 27.13
C LEU A 450 39.60 -12.05 28.59
N GLN A 451 40.04 -12.97 29.44
CA GLN A 451 39.82 -12.88 30.88
C GLN A 451 40.43 -11.61 31.47
N ASP A 452 41.65 -11.23 31.06
CA ASP A 452 42.30 -9.99 31.51
C ASP A 452 41.50 -8.75 31.09
N LYS A 453 41.04 -8.70 29.83
CA LYS A 453 40.18 -7.60 29.35
C LYS A 453 38.82 -7.57 30.05
N ILE A 454 38.23 -8.74 30.31
CA ILE A 454 36.97 -8.86 31.05
C ILE A 454 37.18 -8.34 32.48
N ASN A 455 38.25 -8.75 33.17
CA ASN A 455 38.56 -8.32 34.53
C ASN A 455 38.79 -6.81 34.59
N GLN A 456 39.57 -6.25 33.65
CA GLN A 456 39.80 -4.79 33.55
C GLN A 456 38.49 -4.03 33.32
N PHE A 457 37.63 -4.54 32.44
CA PHE A 457 36.33 -3.92 32.17
C PHE A 457 35.40 -3.97 33.39
N ILE A 458 35.37 -5.09 34.12
CA ILE A 458 34.62 -5.23 35.37
C ILE A 458 35.16 -4.23 36.40
N GLU A 459 36.48 -4.11 36.59
CA GLU A 459 37.08 -3.21 37.57
C GLU A 459 36.73 -1.74 37.34
N VAL A 460 36.74 -1.30 36.08
CA VAL A 460 36.40 0.07 35.68
C VAL A 460 34.90 0.35 35.82
N ASN A 461 34.05 -0.65 35.63
CA ASN A 461 32.59 -0.51 35.58
C ASN A 461 31.86 -1.11 36.79
N LEU A 462 32.55 -1.42 37.89
CA LEU A 462 31.98 -2.04 39.10
C LEU A 462 30.78 -1.30 39.69
N ASN A 463 30.79 0.03 39.58
CA ASN A 463 29.76 0.93 40.11
C ASN A 463 28.55 1.10 39.17
N ASN A 464 28.62 0.55 37.95
CA ASN A 464 27.54 0.58 36.96
C ASN A 464 26.81 -0.77 36.91
N GLN A 465 25.62 -0.83 36.32
CA GLN A 465 24.93 -2.10 36.07
C GLN A 465 25.73 -2.94 35.07
N LEU A 466 26.37 -4.01 35.56
CA LEU A 466 27.15 -4.95 34.76
C LEU A 466 26.27 -6.14 34.34
N SER A 467 26.20 -6.41 33.05
CA SER A 467 25.59 -7.63 32.49
C SER A 467 26.59 -8.38 31.62
N LEU A 468 26.37 -9.70 31.46
CA LEU A 468 27.15 -10.53 30.54
C LEU A 468 27.07 -10.01 29.10
N ASP A 469 25.89 -9.51 28.71
CA ASP A 469 25.66 -9.00 27.36
C ASP A 469 26.47 -7.72 27.08
N LEU A 470 26.57 -6.83 28.08
CA LEU A 470 27.33 -5.58 27.96
C LEU A 470 28.85 -5.83 27.86
N VAL A 471 29.37 -6.85 28.56
CA VAL A 471 30.78 -7.27 28.44
C VAL A 471 31.04 -7.94 27.09
N ALA A 472 30.10 -8.78 26.65
CA ALA A 472 30.16 -9.46 25.37
C ALA A 472 30.16 -8.48 24.19
N GLU A 473 29.34 -7.44 24.27
CA GLU A 473 29.27 -6.35 23.31
C GLU A 473 30.58 -5.55 23.25
N HIS A 474 31.12 -5.13 24.41
CA HIS A 474 32.37 -4.39 24.48
C HIS A 474 33.56 -5.15 23.85
N LEU A 475 33.54 -6.48 23.97
CA LEU A 475 34.59 -7.36 23.46
C LEU A 475 34.28 -7.95 22.08
N ASN A 476 33.11 -7.62 21.49
CA ASN A 476 32.61 -8.18 20.23
C ASN A 476 32.59 -9.73 20.19
N ILE A 477 32.21 -10.37 21.29
CA ILE A 477 32.10 -11.83 21.43
C ILE A 477 30.70 -12.22 21.92
N SER A 478 30.35 -13.51 21.88
CA SER A 478 29.04 -13.96 22.34
C SER A 478 28.94 -13.99 23.87
N SER A 479 27.80 -13.56 24.42
CA SER A 479 27.49 -13.62 25.87
C SER A 479 27.59 -15.06 26.41
N ASN A 480 27.27 -16.04 25.57
CA ASN A 480 27.39 -17.46 25.91
C ASN A 480 28.86 -17.91 26.02
N TYR A 481 29.75 -17.39 25.18
CA TYR A 481 31.19 -17.65 25.29
C TYR A 481 31.80 -16.95 26.50
N VAL A 482 31.44 -15.69 26.77
CA VAL A 482 31.86 -14.98 28.00
C VAL A 482 31.45 -15.78 29.23
N SER A 483 30.20 -16.24 29.30
CA SER A 483 29.70 -17.05 30.42
C SER A 483 30.47 -18.37 30.60
N LYS A 484 30.74 -19.09 29.50
CA LYS A 484 31.54 -20.33 29.53
C LYS A 484 32.99 -20.08 29.92
N LEU A 485 33.63 -19.08 29.32
CA LEU A 485 35.01 -18.69 29.59
C LEU A 485 35.18 -18.34 31.06
N PHE A 486 34.32 -17.45 31.56
CA PHE A 486 34.36 -16.96 32.93
C PHE A 486 34.18 -18.08 33.95
N LYS A 487 33.25 -19.00 33.70
CA LYS A 487 33.02 -20.17 34.57
C LYS A 487 34.19 -21.16 34.54
N THR A 488 34.84 -21.32 33.38
CA THR A 488 35.97 -22.24 33.19
C THR A 488 37.23 -21.73 33.88
N VAL A 489 37.49 -20.43 33.81
CA VAL A 489 38.69 -19.80 34.37
C VAL A 489 38.54 -19.51 35.87
N ASN A 490 37.38 -18.97 36.29
CA ASN A 490 37.19 -18.50 37.68
C ASN A 490 36.45 -19.52 38.57
N GLY A 491 35.94 -20.62 37.99
CA GLY A 491 35.19 -21.65 38.71
C GLY A 491 33.82 -21.22 39.26
N LYS A 492 33.41 -19.98 39.00
CA LYS A 492 32.19 -19.33 39.49
C LYS A 492 31.46 -18.65 38.34
N THR A 493 30.16 -18.41 38.50
CA THR A 493 29.39 -17.66 37.50
C THR A 493 29.79 -16.18 37.50
N PHE A 494 29.58 -15.49 36.38
CA PHE A 494 29.88 -14.06 36.24
C PHE A 494 29.17 -13.21 37.32
N THR A 495 27.89 -13.49 37.57
CA THR A 495 27.09 -12.81 38.59
C THR A 495 27.63 -13.03 40.01
N GLU A 496 28.03 -14.25 40.35
CA GLU A 496 28.63 -14.55 41.66
C GLU A 496 29.95 -13.79 41.87
N TYR A 497 30.80 -13.75 40.84
CA TYR A 497 32.08 -13.06 40.91
C TYR A 497 31.93 -11.55 41.05
N VAL A 498 31.08 -10.92 40.23
CA VAL A 498 30.83 -9.47 40.33
C VAL A 498 30.23 -9.13 41.70
N THR A 499 29.32 -9.95 42.21
CA THR A 499 28.74 -9.77 43.55
C THR A 499 29.79 -9.87 44.64
N GLU A 500 30.68 -10.86 44.58
CA GLU A 500 31.77 -11.02 45.54
C GLU A 500 32.76 -9.84 45.48
N LEU A 501 33.04 -9.33 44.28
CA LEU A 501 33.97 -8.22 44.09
C LEU A 501 33.37 -6.89 44.56
N ARG A 502 32.06 -6.67 44.34
CA ARG A 502 31.30 -5.56 44.93
C ARG A 502 31.29 -5.62 46.46
N LEU A 503 31.05 -6.80 47.03
CA LEU A 503 31.09 -7.01 48.50
C LEU A 503 32.49 -6.74 49.07
N LYS A 504 33.56 -7.19 48.40
CA LYS A 504 34.94 -6.90 48.82
C LYS A 504 35.24 -5.40 48.75
N ARG A 505 34.80 -4.71 47.70
CA ARG A 505 35.01 -3.27 47.56
C ARG A 505 34.20 -2.48 48.59
N ALA A 506 32.97 -2.90 48.89
CA ALA A 506 32.17 -2.35 49.98
C ALA A 506 32.84 -2.55 51.35
N LEU A 507 33.45 -3.72 51.60
CA LEU A 507 34.24 -3.97 52.82
C LEU A 507 35.46 -3.06 52.92
N VAL A 508 36.20 -2.85 51.83
CA VAL A 508 37.34 -1.91 51.80
C VAL A 508 36.88 -0.47 52.05
N MET A 509 35.79 -0.04 51.41
CA MET A 509 35.20 1.28 51.62
C MET A 509 34.72 1.48 53.07
N LEU A 510 34.17 0.44 53.72
CA LEU A 510 33.80 0.46 55.14
C LEU A 510 35.01 0.55 56.09
N MET A 511 36.17 0.06 55.66
CA MET A 511 37.41 0.08 56.46
C MET A 511 38.21 1.38 56.27
N GLU A 512 38.15 1.99 55.08
CA GLU A 512 38.91 3.20 54.73
C GLU A 512 38.12 4.51 54.90
N GLU A 513 36.80 4.50 54.66
CA GLU A 513 35.96 5.68 54.75
C GLU A 513 34.86 5.47 55.81
N ARG A 514 34.68 6.45 56.72
CA ARG A 514 33.60 6.46 57.73
C ARG A 514 32.24 6.75 57.06
N LEU A 515 31.87 6.01 56.03
CA LEU A 515 30.59 6.11 55.34
C LEU A 515 29.54 5.21 55.99
N SER A 516 28.29 5.68 55.98
CA SER A 516 27.18 4.90 56.54
C SER A 516 26.79 3.76 55.59
N VAL A 517 26.28 2.66 56.15
CA VAL A 517 25.86 1.47 55.38
C VAL A 517 24.79 1.81 54.31
N GLN A 518 24.04 2.91 54.47
CA GLN A 518 23.04 3.37 53.51
C GLN A 518 23.64 4.02 52.26
N ASP A 519 24.77 4.72 52.36
CA ASP A 519 25.37 5.43 51.23
C ASP A 519 26.04 4.45 50.25
N ILE A 520 26.59 3.34 50.77
CA ILE A 520 27.25 2.29 49.98
C ILE A 520 26.26 1.46 49.14
N PHE A 521 25.03 1.29 49.62
CA PHE A 521 23.99 0.52 48.90
C PHE A 521 23.42 1.28 47.68
N SER A 522 23.57 2.60 47.65
CA SER A 522 23.07 3.46 46.56
C SER A 522 24.09 3.68 45.43
N ALA A 523 25.34 3.28 45.63
CA ALA A 523 26.44 3.43 44.66
C ALA A 523 26.88 2.10 43.99
N GLY A 524 26.16 0.99 44.23
CA GLY A 524 26.53 -0.37 43.82
C GLY A 524 25.58 -1.04 42.83
#